data_AF-A0A8H6LCU1-F1
#
_entry.id   AF-A0A8H6LCU1-F1
#
_cell.length_a   1.000
_cell.length_b   1.000
_cell.length_c   1.000
_cell.angle_alpha   90.00
_cell.angle_beta   90.00
_cell.angle_gamma   90.00
#
_symmetry.space_group_name_H-M   'P 1'
#
loop_
_entity.id
_entity.type
_entity.pdbx_description
1 polymer ?
#
loop_
_entity_poly.entity_id
_entity_poly.type
_entity_poly.pdbx_seq_one_letter_code
_entity_poly.pdbx_strand_id
1 'polypeptide(L)'
;MVRPHEMINMLWQPPSTRRGRSRRFEKLDKTLPENSKYYGHWGYTIYRTHYSLESDKQWDTLLDALKRQNMLAVGYYQDMPFEDELMHQRADFLPKTWYYQSQKEYSDDIKRIKDLFHLDIREDSSLNGLGVHEIREMCLRDRPEEEEAMAGRRFRFVLADRAAFKSMERGEFVVKAVSYNWEDGWNNWGWMRIPTGYLLELWHSLMGRDDNYHRVLSFDGPEEELEEYIWPGAWDTEPTSECSEIRECIHYTNQKYPGNPV
;
A
#
# COMPACT_ATOMS: atom_id res chain seq x y z
N MET A 1 -2.49 13.34 -2.44
CA MET A 1 -3.24 12.08 -2.31
C MET A 1 -3.80 11.71 -3.68
N VAL A 2 -3.54 10.49 -4.15
CA VAL A 2 -3.97 10.03 -5.50
C VAL A 2 -5.50 10.00 -5.59
N ARG A 3 -6.04 10.53 -6.68
CA ARG A 3 -7.47 10.74 -6.88
C ARG A 3 -8.17 9.48 -7.40
N PRO A 4 -9.49 9.34 -7.21
CA PRO A 4 -10.24 8.19 -7.71
C PRO A 4 -10.11 7.94 -9.21
N HIS A 5 -10.13 8.99 -10.05
CA HIS A 5 -9.91 8.78 -11.49
C HIS A 5 -8.52 8.20 -11.79
N GLU A 6 -7.49 8.56 -11.01
CA GLU A 6 -6.14 8.04 -11.16
C GLU A 6 -6.09 6.57 -10.73
N MET A 7 -6.68 6.22 -9.57
CA MET A 7 -6.79 4.84 -9.10
C MET A 7 -7.50 3.95 -10.13
N ILE A 8 -8.61 4.43 -10.68
CA ILE A 8 -9.37 3.76 -11.73
C ILE A 8 -8.54 3.64 -13.00
N ASN A 9 -7.90 4.72 -13.46
CA ASN A 9 -7.06 4.63 -14.65
C ASN A 9 -5.93 3.59 -14.45
N MET A 10 -5.34 3.55 -13.26
CA MET A 10 -4.31 2.57 -12.89
C MET A 10 -4.85 1.13 -12.77
N LEU A 11 -6.12 0.94 -12.40
CA LEU A 11 -6.85 -0.35 -12.46
C LEU A 11 -6.94 -0.90 -13.88
N TRP A 12 -7.08 -0.02 -14.87
CA TRP A 12 -7.31 -0.43 -16.26
C TRP A 12 -6.05 -0.46 -17.12
N GLN A 13 -4.89 -0.13 -16.56
CA GLN A 13 -3.59 -0.14 -17.25
C GLN A 13 -2.64 -1.20 -16.68
N PRO A 14 -2.15 -2.15 -17.48
CA PRO A 14 -1.10 -3.07 -17.06
C PRO A 14 0.20 -2.29 -16.84
N PRO A 15 1.13 -2.78 -16.00
CA PRO A 15 2.42 -2.12 -15.84
C PRO A 15 3.13 -2.05 -17.16
N SER A 16 3.97 -1.03 -17.31
CA SER A 16 4.75 -0.87 -18.53
C SER A 16 5.51 -2.17 -18.80
N THR A 17 5.09 -2.91 -19.83
CA THR A 17 6.02 -3.84 -20.45
C THR A 17 7.07 -2.94 -21.10
N ARG A 18 8.37 -3.27 -20.94
CA ARG A 18 9.57 -2.51 -21.35
C ARG A 18 9.56 -1.87 -22.76
N ARG A 19 8.51 -2.04 -23.57
CA ARG A 19 8.29 -1.38 -24.86
C ARG A 19 7.56 -0.04 -24.70
N GLY A 20 8.31 0.98 -24.29
CA GLY A 20 8.04 2.38 -24.58
C GLY A 20 6.99 3.08 -23.70
N ARG A 21 7.31 4.31 -23.29
CA ARG A 21 6.42 5.25 -22.59
C ARG A 21 5.07 5.49 -23.28
N SER A 22 4.93 5.11 -24.55
CA SER A 22 3.77 5.38 -25.41
C SER A 22 2.57 4.46 -25.17
N ARG A 23 2.67 3.39 -24.35
CA ARG A 23 1.59 2.40 -24.15
C ARG A 23 0.74 2.59 -22.88
N ARG A 24 0.93 3.67 -22.11
CA ARG A 24 0.08 4.04 -20.96
C ARG A 24 -1.33 4.53 -21.36
N PHE A 25 -1.83 4.19 -22.56
CA PHE A 25 -3.03 4.80 -23.12
C PHE A 25 -4.06 3.82 -23.70
N GLU A 26 -3.71 2.53 -23.86
CA GLU A 26 -4.68 1.51 -24.24
C GLU A 26 -5.28 0.87 -22.98
N LYS A 27 -6.56 1.15 -22.72
CA LYS A 27 -7.32 0.53 -21.64
C LYS A 27 -7.49 -0.96 -21.93
N LEU A 28 -7.23 -1.83 -20.94
CA LEU A 28 -7.54 -3.25 -21.07
C LEU A 28 -9.04 -3.49 -21.21
N ASP A 29 -9.42 -4.44 -22.05
CA ASP A 29 -10.81 -4.90 -22.14
C ASP A 29 -11.13 -5.84 -20.97
N LYS A 30 -11.89 -5.33 -20.00
CA LYS A 30 -12.34 -6.06 -18.80
C LYS A 30 -13.37 -7.16 -19.07
N THR A 31 -13.94 -7.21 -20.28
CA THR A 31 -14.87 -8.27 -20.66
C THR A 31 -14.14 -9.56 -21.04
N LEU A 32 -12.84 -9.45 -21.32
CA LEU A 32 -11.98 -10.60 -21.62
C LEU A 32 -11.56 -11.30 -20.31
N PRO A 33 -11.90 -12.59 -20.13
CA PRO A 33 -11.54 -13.34 -18.92
C PRO A 33 -10.05 -13.38 -18.63
N GLU A 34 -9.20 -13.35 -19.67
CA GLU A 34 -7.74 -13.34 -19.54
C GLU A 34 -7.16 -12.12 -18.81
N ASN A 35 -7.93 -11.02 -18.72
CA ASN A 35 -7.53 -9.80 -18.05
C ASN A 35 -7.91 -9.79 -16.56
N SER A 36 -8.74 -10.72 -16.09
CA SER A 36 -9.23 -10.78 -14.69
C SER A 36 -8.11 -10.75 -13.67
N LYS A 37 -7.01 -11.44 -13.95
CA LYS A 37 -5.78 -11.46 -13.14
C LYS A 37 -5.15 -10.10 -12.85
N TYR A 38 -5.49 -9.05 -13.61
CA TYR A 38 -4.97 -7.69 -13.39
C TYR A 38 -5.85 -6.82 -12.48
N TYR A 39 -7.12 -7.20 -12.30
CA TYR A 39 -8.12 -6.38 -11.57
C TYR A 39 -8.96 -7.15 -10.55
N GLY A 40 -8.89 -8.48 -10.50
CA GLY A 40 -9.71 -9.31 -9.61
C GLY A 40 -9.29 -9.23 -8.13
N HIS A 41 -8.01 -8.94 -7.88
CA HIS A 41 -7.43 -8.99 -6.55
C HIS A 41 -6.55 -7.77 -6.23
N TRP A 42 -7.16 -6.63 -5.94
CA TRP A 42 -6.43 -5.41 -5.60
C TRP A 42 -6.14 -5.34 -4.10
N GLY A 43 -4.90 -5.00 -3.74
CA GLY A 43 -4.42 -4.94 -2.36
C GLY A 43 -3.29 -5.92 -2.06
N TYR A 44 -3.15 -6.29 -0.79
CA TYR A 44 -1.96 -6.97 -0.26
C TYR A 44 -2.30 -8.31 0.37
N THR A 45 -1.35 -9.25 0.32
CA THR A 45 -1.37 -10.41 1.22
C THR A 45 -0.70 -10.04 2.55
N ILE A 46 -1.37 -10.27 3.66
CA ILE A 46 -0.82 -10.16 5.01
C ILE A 46 -0.48 -11.53 5.57
N TYR A 47 0.75 -11.68 6.01
CA TYR A 47 1.30 -12.90 6.55
C TYR A 47 1.24 -12.80 8.06
N ARG A 48 0.59 -13.80 8.66
CA ARG A 48 0.68 -14.01 10.10
C ARG A 48 1.95 -14.76 10.40
N THR A 49 2.84 -14.13 11.14
CA THR A 49 4.22 -14.54 11.44
C THR A 49 4.47 -14.66 12.93
N HIS A 50 3.46 -14.41 13.77
CA HIS A 50 3.53 -14.66 15.20
C HIS A 50 2.29 -15.42 15.68
N TYR A 51 2.53 -16.59 16.28
CA TYR A 51 1.51 -17.48 16.81
C TYR A 51 1.76 -17.78 18.29
N SER A 52 0.76 -17.44 19.09
CA SER A 52 0.62 -17.69 20.51
C SER A 52 -0.86 -17.54 20.90
N LEU A 53 -1.27 -18.09 22.05
CA LEU A 53 -2.63 -17.94 22.58
C LEU A 53 -3.06 -16.47 22.75
N GLU A 54 -2.10 -15.60 23.09
CA GLU A 54 -2.34 -14.16 23.25
C GLU A 54 -2.44 -13.45 21.89
N SER A 55 -1.66 -13.92 20.90
CA SER A 55 -1.62 -13.33 19.57
C SER A 55 -2.90 -13.50 18.76
N ASP A 56 -3.72 -14.54 19.03
CA ASP A 56 -4.96 -14.77 18.29
C ASP A 56 -5.91 -13.57 18.38
N LYS A 57 -6.08 -13.04 19.60
CA LYS A 57 -6.91 -11.85 19.82
C LYS A 57 -6.30 -10.59 19.22
N GLN A 58 -4.98 -10.45 19.30
CA GLN A 58 -4.28 -9.30 18.71
C GLN A 58 -4.37 -9.33 17.18
N TRP A 59 -4.31 -10.52 16.58
CA TRP A 59 -4.48 -10.75 15.17
C TRP A 59 -5.87 -10.37 14.68
N ASP A 60 -6.94 -10.85 15.34
CA ASP A 60 -8.31 -10.46 15.01
C ASP A 60 -8.52 -8.94 15.10
N THR A 61 -7.92 -8.32 16.12
CA THR A 61 -7.98 -6.86 16.31
C THR A 61 -7.24 -6.11 15.21
N LEU A 62 -6.08 -6.62 14.77
CA LEU A 62 -5.31 -6.06 13.67
C LEU A 62 -6.09 -6.14 12.35
N LEU A 63 -6.69 -7.30 12.05
CA LEU A 63 -7.50 -7.50 10.85
C LEU A 63 -8.74 -6.59 10.84
N ASP A 64 -9.42 -6.43 11.96
CA ASP A 64 -10.55 -5.50 12.07
C ASP A 64 -10.11 -4.04 11.86
N ALA A 65 -8.99 -3.63 12.47
CA ALA A 65 -8.42 -2.30 12.28
C ALA A 65 -8.06 -2.02 10.82
N LEU A 66 -7.32 -2.94 10.18
CA LEU A 66 -6.96 -2.90 8.77
C LEU A 66 -8.18 -2.75 7.87
N LYS A 67 -9.20 -3.58 8.08
CA LYS A 67 -10.44 -3.53 7.30
C LYS A 67 -11.17 -2.20 7.46
N ARG A 68 -11.33 -1.71 8.69
CA ARG A 68 -12.02 -0.45 8.96
C ARG A 68 -11.27 0.75 8.40
N GLN A 69 -9.96 0.81 8.58
CA GLN A 69 -9.15 1.92 8.10
C GLN A 69 -9.10 1.96 6.58
N ASN A 70 -9.00 0.82 5.90
CA ASN A 70 -9.11 0.76 4.44
C ASN A 70 -10.49 1.26 3.97
N MET A 71 -11.57 0.85 4.64
CA MET A 71 -12.91 1.35 4.33
C MET A 71 -13.04 2.86 4.53
N LEU A 72 -12.41 3.42 5.58
CA LEU A 72 -12.39 4.85 5.86
C LEU A 72 -11.55 5.63 4.83
N ALA A 73 -10.38 5.11 4.47
CA ALA A 73 -9.48 5.72 3.49
C ALA A 73 -10.16 5.83 2.10
N VAL A 74 -10.89 4.79 1.68
CA VAL A 74 -11.69 4.86 0.45
C VAL A 74 -12.95 5.71 0.64
N GLY A 75 -13.55 5.67 1.83
CA GLY A 75 -14.74 6.46 2.20
C GLY A 75 -14.52 7.97 2.12
N TYR A 76 -13.30 8.45 2.39
CA TYR A 76 -12.92 9.85 2.25
C TYR A 76 -13.34 10.43 0.88
N TYR A 77 -13.14 9.69 -0.21
CA TYR A 77 -13.51 10.15 -1.56
C TYR A 77 -15.02 10.20 -1.80
N GLN A 78 -15.80 9.38 -1.08
CA GLN A 78 -17.25 9.38 -1.17
C GLN A 78 -17.84 10.65 -0.57
N ASP A 79 -17.22 11.19 0.46
CA ASP A 79 -17.64 12.40 1.15
C ASP A 79 -17.15 13.68 0.46
N MET A 80 -16.19 13.57 -0.47
CA MET A 80 -15.69 14.70 -1.26
C MET A 80 -16.71 15.15 -2.32
N PRO A 81 -16.91 16.47 -2.51
CA PRO A 81 -17.71 17.01 -3.60
C PRO A 81 -17.22 16.50 -4.97
N PHE A 82 -18.15 16.16 -5.85
CA PHE A 82 -17.83 15.72 -7.21
C PHE A 82 -17.08 16.81 -8.00
N GLU A 83 -17.40 18.07 -7.73
CA GLU A 83 -16.76 19.24 -8.32
C GLU A 83 -15.27 19.29 -8.02
N ASP A 84 -14.84 18.86 -6.83
CA ASP A 84 -13.42 18.83 -6.46
C ASP A 84 -12.65 17.85 -7.35
N GLU A 85 -13.24 16.68 -7.63
CA GLU A 85 -12.65 15.71 -8.56
C GLU A 85 -12.52 16.29 -9.97
N LEU A 86 -13.57 16.95 -10.47
CA LEU A 86 -13.51 17.60 -11.78
C LEU A 86 -12.47 18.72 -11.84
N MET A 87 -12.31 19.49 -10.75
CA MET A 87 -11.31 20.54 -10.65
C MET A 87 -9.89 19.95 -10.71
N HIS A 88 -9.64 18.83 -10.03
CA HIS A 88 -8.38 18.11 -10.13
C HIS A 88 -8.12 17.58 -11.55
N GLN A 89 -9.09 16.90 -12.16
CA GLN A 89 -8.95 16.39 -13.54
C GLN A 89 -8.63 17.50 -14.56
N ARG A 90 -9.12 18.73 -14.32
CA ARG A 90 -8.80 19.91 -15.14
C ARG A 90 -7.41 20.47 -14.86
N ALA A 91 -6.98 20.47 -13.61
CA ALA A 91 -5.65 20.95 -13.20
C ALA A 91 -4.53 20.03 -13.72
N ASP A 92 -4.78 18.73 -13.80
CA ASP A 92 -3.82 17.72 -14.27
C ASP A 92 -3.68 17.65 -15.81
N PHE A 93 -4.27 18.62 -16.53
CA PHE A 93 -4.26 18.72 -18.00
C PHE A 93 -4.67 17.43 -18.74
N LEU A 94 -5.53 16.62 -18.14
CA LEU A 94 -6.01 15.40 -18.75
C LEU A 94 -6.88 15.71 -20.00
N PRO A 95 -6.91 14.81 -21.00
CA PRO A 95 -7.85 14.95 -22.11
C PRO A 95 -9.28 15.03 -21.59
N LYS A 96 -10.08 15.99 -22.07
CA LYS A 96 -11.49 16.16 -21.66
C LYS A 96 -12.32 14.88 -21.81
N THR A 97 -11.94 14.01 -22.74
CA THR A 97 -12.55 12.69 -22.96
C THR A 97 -12.41 11.74 -21.76
N TRP A 98 -11.56 12.06 -20.79
CA TRP A 98 -11.29 11.26 -19.60
C TRP A 98 -11.94 11.84 -18.34
N TYR A 99 -12.59 13.01 -18.46
CA TYR A 99 -13.30 13.59 -17.33
C TYR A 99 -14.51 12.73 -17.01
N TYR A 100 -14.81 12.62 -15.72
CA TYR A 100 -16.09 12.05 -15.33
C TYR A 100 -17.22 12.86 -15.97
N GLN A 101 -18.17 12.15 -16.57
CA GLN A 101 -19.31 12.77 -17.25
C GLN A 101 -20.47 12.99 -16.28
N SER A 102 -20.47 12.31 -15.14
CA SER A 102 -21.50 12.42 -14.12
C SER A 102 -20.99 12.05 -12.73
N GLN A 103 -21.64 12.59 -11.68
CA GLN A 103 -21.42 12.16 -10.30
C GLN A 103 -21.69 10.66 -10.11
N LYS A 104 -22.63 10.09 -10.87
CA LYS A 104 -22.92 8.65 -10.84
C LYS A 104 -21.71 7.82 -11.27
N GLU A 105 -21.05 8.21 -12.36
CA GLU A 105 -19.83 7.54 -12.83
C GLU A 105 -18.73 7.56 -11.77
N TYR A 106 -18.51 8.73 -11.14
CA TYR A 106 -17.57 8.88 -10.03
C TYR A 106 -17.92 7.98 -8.82
N SER A 107 -19.19 7.97 -8.40
CA SER A 107 -19.65 7.13 -7.29
C SER A 107 -19.55 5.63 -7.58
N ASP A 108 -19.87 5.21 -8.81
CA ASP A 108 -19.75 3.82 -9.25
C ASP A 108 -18.28 3.36 -9.22
N ASP A 109 -17.35 4.26 -9.54
CA ASP A 109 -15.92 4.01 -9.53
C ASP A 109 -15.32 3.99 -8.10
N ILE A 110 -15.74 4.88 -7.21
CA ILE A 110 -15.38 4.78 -5.77
C ILE A 110 -15.85 3.44 -5.20
N LYS A 111 -17.10 3.06 -5.50
CA LYS A 111 -17.63 1.77 -5.08
C LYS A 111 -16.77 0.62 -5.62
N ARG A 112 -16.35 0.70 -6.88
CA ARG A 112 -15.45 -0.30 -7.47
C ARG A 112 -14.11 -0.39 -6.75
N ILE A 113 -13.47 0.73 -6.43
CA ILE A 113 -12.22 0.74 -5.66
C ILE A 113 -12.44 0.05 -4.30
N LYS A 114 -13.55 0.38 -3.63
CA LYS A 114 -13.92 -0.20 -2.33
C LYS A 114 -14.14 -1.70 -2.39
N ASP A 115 -14.79 -2.18 -3.44
CA ASP A 115 -15.12 -3.60 -3.62
C ASP A 115 -13.89 -4.43 -4.04
N LEU A 116 -12.94 -3.82 -4.75
CA LEU A 116 -11.75 -4.50 -5.26
C LEU A 116 -10.55 -4.48 -4.31
N PHE A 117 -10.40 -3.43 -3.49
CA PHE A 117 -9.27 -3.32 -2.57
C PHE A 117 -9.50 -4.16 -1.30
N HIS A 118 -8.82 -5.30 -1.20
CA HIS A 118 -8.90 -6.23 -0.08
C HIS A 118 -7.52 -6.66 0.41
N LEU A 119 -7.53 -7.37 1.54
CA LEU A 119 -6.34 -7.98 2.13
C LEU A 119 -6.54 -9.49 2.13
N ASP A 120 -5.61 -10.19 1.50
CA ASP A 120 -5.58 -11.66 1.51
C ASP A 120 -4.82 -12.12 2.74
N ILE A 121 -5.33 -13.15 3.40
CA ILE A 121 -4.80 -13.61 4.68
C ILE A 121 -4.01 -14.89 4.43
N ARG A 122 -2.72 -14.88 4.78
CA ARG A 122 -1.88 -16.07 4.79
C ARG A 122 -1.57 -16.47 6.23
N GLU A 123 -2.25 -17.52 6.68
CA GLU A 123 -2.05 -18.14 7.98
C GLU A 123 -1.50 -19.55 7.81
N ASP A 124 -0.18 -19.70 7.92
CA ASP A 124 0.47 -20.99 8.00
C ASP A 124 1.41 -21.01 9.20
N SER A 125 1.32 -22.06 10.02
CA SER A 125 2.23 -22.32 11.13
C SER A 125 3.71 -22.27 10.74
N SER A 126 4.07 -22.56 9.48
CA SER A 126 5.43 -22.46 8.95
C SER A 126 5.97 -21.02 8.94
N LEU A 127 5.09 -20.02 9.00
CA LEU A 127 5.41 -18.59 9.06
C LEU A 127 5.79 -18.12 10.46
N ASN A 128 5.57 -18.95 11.49
CA ASN A 128 5.78 -18.53 12.86
C ASN A 128 7.25 -18.21 13.15
N GLY A 129 7.50 -17.00 13.62
CA GLY A 129 8.83 -16.54 13.99
C GLY A 129 9.71 -16.08 12.83
N LEU A 130 9.20 -16.06 11.59
CA LEU A 130 9.95 -15.55 10.45
C LEU A 130 10.21 -14.04 10.60
N GLY A 131 11.42 -13.62 10.28
CA GLY A 131 11.82 -12.23 10.09
C GLY A 131 11.73 -11.83 8.62
N VAL A 132 12.21 -10.63 8.30
CA VAL A 132 12.15 -10.09 6.94
C VAL A 132 12.88 -10.99 5.96
N HIS A 133 14.12 -11.39 6.27
CA HIS A 133 14.92 -12.23 5.38
C HIS A 133 14.26 -13.59 5.10
N GLU A 134 13.74 -14.28 6.12
CA GLU A 134 13.10 -15.58 5.90
C GLU A 134 11.81 -15.46 5.09
N ILE A 135 11.02 -14.38 5.29
CA ILE A 135 9.85 -14.08 4.45
C ILE A 135 10.27 -13.93 2.99
N ARG A 136 11.38 -13.22 2.70
CA ARG A 136 11.88 -13.06 1.32
C ARG A 136 12.21 -14.41 0.70
N GLU A 137 13.03 -15.21 1.38
CA GLU A 137 13.42 -16.52 0.86
C GLU A 137 12.22 -17.41 0.58
N MET A 138 11.25 -17.42 1.49
CA MET A 138 10.05 -18.22 1.32
C MET A 138 9.21 -17.72 0.14
N CYS A 139 8.95 -16.40 0.03
CA CYS A 139 8.22 -15.85 -1.10
C CYS A 139 8.95 -16.04 -2.44
N LEU A 140 10.29 -16.14 -2.46
CA LEU A 140 11.04 -16.43 -3.68
C LEU A 140 10.91 -17.90 -4.11
N ARG A 141 10.78 -18.84 -3.15
CA ARG A 141 10.59 -20.27 -3.39
C ARG A 141 9.15 -20.63 -3.74
N ASP A 142 8.21 -20.08 -2.98
CA ASP A 142 6.78 -20.30 -3.08
C ASP A 142 6.07 -18.95 -3.25
N ARG A 143 6.02 -18.53 -4.51
CA ARG A 143 5.60 -17.17 -4.84
C ARG A 143 4.11 -17.00 -4.54
N PRO A 144 3.70 -15.96 -3.81
CA PRO A 144 2.28 -15.64 -3.63
C PRO A 144 1.57 -15.18 -4.92
N GLU A 145 2.23 -15.35 -6.07
CA GLU A 145 1.85 -14.81 -7.39
C GLU A 145 0.75 -15.65 -8.08
N GLU A 146 0.36 -16.80 -7.55
CA GLU A 146 -0.49 -17.75 -8.31
C GLU A 146 -1.97 -17.36 -8.44
N GLU A 147 -2.61 -16.59 -7.54
CA GLU A 147 -3.96 -16.09 -7.84
C GLU A 147 -4.49 -14.92 -7.00
N GLU A 148 -3.98 -14.68 -5.78
CA GLU A 148 -4.82 -13.99 -4.79
C GLU A 148 -4.54 -12.51 -4.53
N ALA A 149 -3.36 -11.92 -4.82
CA ALA A 149 -3.10 -10.49 -4.53
C ALA A 149 -2.25 -9.76 -5.58
N MET A 150 -2.65 -8.56 -5.99
CA MET A 150 -1.93 -7.79 -7.01
C MET A 150 -0.62 -7.17 -6.49
N ALA A 151 -0.49 -6.76 -5.22
CA ALA A 151 0.83 -6.34 -4.69
C ALA A 151 1.85 -7.47 -4.81
N GLY A 152 1.47 -8.68 -4.41
CA GLY A 152 2.33 -9.86 -4.53
C GLY A 152 2.72 -10.12 -5.97
N ARG A 153 1.76 -10.03 -6.90
CA ARG A 153 1.97 -10.29 -8.33
C ARG A 153 2.79 -9.24 -9.08
N ARG A 154 2.55 -7.95 -8.83
CA ARG A 154 3.08 -6.84 -9.63
C ARG A 154 4.27 -6.13 -8.98
N PHE A 155 4.14 -5.86 -7.69
CA PHE A 155 5.13 -5.10 -6.92
C PHE A 155 5.98 -5.99 -6.01
N ARG A 156 5.62 -7.28 -5.89
CA ARG A 156 6.32 -8.27 -5.09
C ARG A 156 6.47 -7.85 -3.63
N PHE A 157 5.35 -7.38 -3.06
CA PHE A 157 5.24 -7.03 -1.65
C PHE A 157 4.31 -7.97 -0.88
N VAL A 158 4.62 -8.17 0.40
CA VAL A 158 3.73 -8.76 1.41
C VAL A 158 3.73 -7.89 2.67
N LEU A 159 2.69 -8.02 3.49
CA LEU A 159 2.62 -7.41 4.83
C LEU A 159 2.92 -8.46 5.89
N ALA A 160 3.55 -8.09 7.00
CA ALA A 160 3.82 -8.98 8.13
C ALA A 160 3.46 -8.34 9.48
N ASP A 161 2.92 -9.16 10.38
CA ASP A 161 2.25 -8.77 11.63
C ASP A 161 3.12 -8.77 12.88
N ARG A 162 4.25 -9.48 12.90
CA ARG A 162 5.01 -9.72 14.15
C ARG A 162 5.39 -8.44 14.90
N ALA A 163 5.69 -7.37 14.17
CA ALA A 163 5.98 -6.06 14.75
C ALA A 163 4.73 -5.26 15.15
N ALA A 164 3.55 -5.65 14.65
CA ALA A 164 2.28 -5.02 14.94
C ALA A 164 1.86 -5.25 16.39
N PHE A 165 1.97 -6.47 16.93
CA PHE A 165 1.44 -6.77 18.26
C PHE A 165 2.09 -5.95 19.38
N LYS A 166 3.43 -5.86 19.39
CA LYS A 166 4.15 -4.97 20.33
C LYS A 166 3.78 -3.51 20.14
N SER A 167 3.48 -3.09 18.91
CA SER A 167 3.08 -1.71 18.60
C SER A 167 1.64 -1.44 19.08
N MET A 168 0.74 -2.42 18.95
CA MET A 168 -0.66 -2.32 19.36
C MET A 168 -0.80 -2.18 20.88
N GLU A 169 0.10 -2.78 21.67
CA GLU A 169 0.17 -2.55 23.13
C GLU A 169 0.40 -1.06 23.48
N ARG A 170 1.05 -0.30 22.59
CA ARG A 170 1.25 1.16 22.71
C ARG A 170 0.17 1.98 22.01
N GLY A 171 -0.84 1.33 21.43
CA GLY A 171 -1.88 1.96 20.61
C GLY A 171 -1.46 2.28 19.17
N GLU A 172 -0.32 1.76 18.71
CA GLU A 172 0.20 1.94 17.35
C GLU A 172 -0.19 0.75 16.48
N PHE A 173 -0.98 0.98 15.43
CA PHE A 173 -1.37 -0.06 14.49
C PHE A 173 -0.46 0.01 13.26
N VAL A 174 0.61 -0.78 13.26
CA VAL A 174 1.70 -0.72 12.27
C VAL A 174 2.07 -2.13 11.81
N VAL A 175 2.14 -2.36 10.50
CA VAL A 175 2.57 -3.62 9.88
C VAL A 175 3.90 -3.44 9.17
N LYS A 176 4.65 -4.51 8.88
CA LYS A 176 5.84 -4.42 8.02
C LYS A 176 5.45 -4.68 6.57
N ALA A 177 5.74 -3.75 5.66
CA ALA A 177 5.72 -4.03 4.23
C ALA A 177 7.09 -4.52 3.78
N VAL A 178 7.12 -5.67 3.10
CA VAL A 178 8.36 -6.35 2.69
C VAL A 178 8.35 -6.56 1.18
N SER A 179 9.32 -5.98 0.48
CA SER A 179 9.63 -6.33 -0.91
C SER A 179 10.44 -7.62 -0.91
N TYR A 180 9.89 -8.69 -1.45
CA TYR A 180 10.50 -10.01 -1.35
C TYR A 180 11.51 -10.34 -2.46
N ASN A 181 11.54 -9.55 -3.53
CA ASN A 181 12.56 -9.63 -4.59
C ASN A 181 13.55 -8.46 -4.53
N TRP A 182 13.65 -7.80 -3.38
CA TRP A 182 14.72 -6.85 -3.13
C TRP A 182 16.09 -7.56 -3.16
N GLU A 183 17.09 -6.89 -3.72
CA GLU A 183 18.45 -7.41 -3.87
C GLU A 183 19.45 -6.54 -3.10
N ASP A 184 20.48 -7.17 -2.53
CA ASP A 184 21.56 -6.49 -1.82
C ASP A 184 22.25 -5.44 -2.72
N GLY A 185 22.59 -4.29 -2.14
CA GLY A 185 23.32 -3.22 -2.82
C GLY A 185 22.45 -2.12 -3.42
N TRP A 186 21.14 -2.12 -3.16
CA TRP A 186 20.30 -0.95 -3.39
C TRP A 186 20.40 0.05 -2.24
N ASN A 187 20.13 1.33 -2.50
CA ASN A 187 20.16 2.41 -1.50
C ASN A 187 18.95 2.36 -0.53
N ASN A 188 18.53 1.15 -0.14
CA ASN A 188 17.44 0.90 0.81
C ASN A 188 17.46 -0.57 1.23
N TRP A 189 16.67 -0.92 2.23
CA TRP A 189 16.60 -2.29 2.75
C TRP A 189 15.42 -3.10 2.22
N GLY A 190 14.56 -2.53 1.38
CA GLY A 190 13.42 -3.22 0.77
C GLY A 190 12.30 -3.61 1.75
N TRP A 191 12.25 -3.01 2.94
CA TRP A 191 11.13 -3.15 3.87
C TRP A 191 10.97 -1.89 4.73
N MET A 192 9.78 -1.68 5.29
CA MET A 192 9.46 -0.55 6.18
C MET A 192 8.28 -0.89 7.07
N ARG A 193 8.21 -0.29 8.26
CA ARG A 193 7.01 -0.30 9.10
C ARG A 193 6.00 0.72 8.57
N ILE A 194 4.80 0.28 8.24
CA ILE A 194 3.73 1.06 7.61
C ILE A 194 2.54 1.11 8.55
N PRO A 195 2.02 2.30 8.87
CA PRO A 195 0.78 2.37 9.61
C PRO A 195 -0.37 1.79 8.78
N THR A 196 -1.21 1.03 9.46
CA THR A 196 -2.38 0.36 8.89
C THR A 196 -3.35 1.31 8.19
N GLY A 197 -3.40 2.59 8.61
CA GLY A 197 -4.18 3.65 7.96
C GLY A 197 -3.62 4.15 6.63
N TYR A 198 -2.39 3.76 6.26
CA TYR A 198 -1.69 4.23 5.05
C TYR A 198 -1.55 3.17 3.95
N LEU A 199 -2.25 2.03 4.05
CA LEU A 199 -2.08 0.96 3.06
C LEU A 199 -2.56 1.37 1.66
N LEU A 200 -3.60 2.21 1.58
CA LEU A 200 -4.08 2.76 0.31
C LEU A 200 -3.06 3.74 -0.28
N GLU A 201 -2.40 4.56 0.55
CA GLU A 201 -1.34 5.48 0.14
C GLU A 201 -0.06 4.75 -0.28
N LEU A 202 0.30 3.67 0.39
CA LEU A 202 1.40 2.80 -0.04
C LEU A 202 1.06 2.21 -1.41
N TRP A 203 -0.19 1.81 -1.62
CA TRP A 203 -0.65 1.22 -2.87
C TRP A 203 -0.51 2.20 -4.02
N HIS A 204 -0.91 3.45 -3.77
CA HIS A 204 -0.71 4.57 -4.69
C HIS A 204 0.75 4.79 -5.04
N SER A 205 1.63 4.76 -4.05
CA SER A 205 3.07 4.98 -4.24
C SER A 205 3.70 3.87 -5.08
N LEU A 206 3.32 2.61 -4.84
CA LEU A 206 3.74 1.45 -5.63
C LEU A 206 3.28 1.57 -7.10
N MET A 207 2.05 2.02 -7.33
CA MET A 207 1.52 2.22 -8.68
C MET A 207 2.18 3.38 -9.42
N GLY A 208 2.41 4.50 -8.75
CA GLY A 208 3.05 5.68 -9.34
C GLY A 208 4.51 5.42 -9.75
N ARG A 209 5.19 4.49 -9.07
CA ARG A 209 6.56 4.07 -9.34
C ARG A 209 6.63 2.63 -9.88
N ASP A 210 5.70 2.21 -10.73
CA ASP A 210 5.62 0.80 -11.16
C ASP A 210 6.87 0.26 -11.89
N ASP A 211 7.70 1.13 -12.45
CA ASP A 211 9.00 0.82 -13.06
C ASP A 211 10.16 0.79 -12.05
N ASN A 212 9.95 1.27 -10.82
CA ASN A 212 10.97 1.42 -9.79
C ASN A 212 10.38 1.33 -8.37
N TYR A 213 9.43 0.42 -8.17
CA TYR A 213 8.61 0.34 -6.95
C TYR A 213 9.46 0.02 -5.71
N HIS A 214 10.63 -0.56 -5.91
CA HIS A 214 11.63 -0.80 -4.88
C HIS A 214 12.12 0.46 -4.17
N ARG A 215 11.97 1.63 -4.78
CA ARG A 215 12.29 2.93 -4.16
C ARG A 215 11.13 3.53 -3.38
N VAL A 216 9.99 2.85 -3.27
CA VAL A 216 8.86 3.35 -2.47
C VAL A 216 9.18 3.26 -0.97
N LEU A 217 9.94 2.26 -0.54
CA LEU A 217 10.38 2.05 0.84
C LEU A 217 11.87 2.39 1.03
N SER A 218 12.30 3.56 0.57
CA SER A 218 13.73 3.92 0.51
C SER A 218 14.28 4.51 1.81
N PHE A 219 15.17 3.84 2.53
CA PHE A 219 15.72 4.34 3.78
C PHE A 219 17.25 4.44 3.71
N ASP A 220 17.80 5.61 4.07
CA ASP A 220 19.24 5.89 4.09
C ASP A 220 19.68 5.83 5.56
N GLY A 221 20.11 4.66 5.97
CA GLY A 221 20.54 4.38 7.34
C GLY A 221 20.81 2.89 7.54
N PRO A 222 21.28 2.46 8.71
CA PRO A 222 21.42 1.05 9.07
C PRO A 222 20.07 0.32 9.02
N GLU A 223 20.05 -0.96 8.67
CA GLU A 223 18.80 -1.73 8.61
C GLU A 223 18.10 -1.81 9.98
N GLU A 224 18.87 -1.88 11.06
CA GLU A 224 18.38 -2.04 12.43
C GLU A 224 17.50 -0.86 12.86
N GLU A 225 17.77 0.32 12.31
CA GLU A 225 16.99 1.53 12.59
C GLU A 225 15.53 1.38 12.12
N LEU A 226 15.25 0.64 11.03
CA LEU A 226 13.90 0.44 10.50
C LEU A 226 12.92 -0.22 11.49
N GLU A 227 13.41 -0.84 12.56
CA GLU A 227 12.56 -1.33 13.65
C GLU A 227 11.92 -0.19 14.44
N GLU A 228 12.54 0.99 14.47
CA GLU A 228 12.09 2.17 15.20
C GLU A 228 11.36 3.16 14.28
N TYR A 229 11.78 3.27 13.02
CA TYR A 229 11.14 4.18 12.06
C TYR A 229 9.83 3.64 11.51
N ILE A 230 8.91 4.56 11.24
CA ILE A 230 7.61 4.31 10.63
C ILE A 230 7.54 5.15 9.37
N TRP A 231 6.95 4.60 8.32
CA TRP A 231 6.75 5.29 7.06
C TRP A 231 5.99 6.60 7.29
N PRO A 232 6.53 7.76 6.86
CA PRO A 232 5.91 9.07 7.07
C PRO A 232 4.61 9.23 6.26
N GLY A 233 4.39 8.35 5.29
CA GLY A 233 3.25 8.40 4.38
C GLY A 233 3.47 9.34 3.20
N ALA A 234 2.38 9.53 2.45
CA ALA A 234 2.24 10.32 1.23
C ALA A 234 3.06 9.84 0.01
N TRP A 235 2.59 10.23 -1.19
CA TRP A 235 3.14 9.80 -2.50
C TRP A 235 4.11 10.84 -3.08
N ASP A 236 3.98 12.07 -2.59
CA ASP A 236 4.68 13.31 -2.90
C ASP A 236 5.80 13.61 -1.90
N THR A 237 5.92 12.82 -0.84
CA THR A 237 7.08 12.82 0.04
C THR A 237 8.28 12.25 -0.71
N GLU A 238 9.41 12.93 -0.53
CA GLU A 238 10.73 12.47 -0.93
C GLU A 238 11.00 11.05 -0.37
N PRO A 239 12.03 10.33 -0.87
CA PRO A 239 12.48 9.08 -0.31
C PRO A 239 12.33 9.02 1.22
N THR A 240 11.89 7.88 1.72
CA THR A 240 11.72 7.58 3.15
C THR A 240 12.93 7.89 4.03
N SER A 241 14.07 8.19 3.42
CA SER A 241 15.33 8.64 4.00
C SER A 241 15.43 10.15 4.24
N GLU A 242 14.69 10.98 3.51
CA GLU A 242 14.68 12.43 3.72
C GLU A 242 13.76 12.85 4.88
N CYS A 243 12.95 11.90 5.38
CA CYS A 243 12.18 12.05 6.62
C CYS A 243 12.93 11.48 7.85
N SER A 244 14.25 11.32 7.76
CA SER A 244 15.10 10.77 8.84
C SER A 244 15.24 11.67 10.06
N GLU A 245 14.66 12.86 10.07
CA GLU A 245 14.55 13.63 11.29
C GLU A 245 13.31 13.19 12.05
N ILE A 246 13.57 12.66 13.25
CA ILE A 246 12.60 12.44 14.31
C ILE A 246 11.62 13.63 14.32
N ARG A 247 10.44 13.42 13.71
CA ARG A 247 9.24 14.29 13.71
C ARG A 247 9.24 15.45 12.72
N GLU A 248 8.56 15.24 11.59
CA GLU A 248 7.72 16.29 10.98
C GLU A 248 6.59 15.72 10.08
N CYS A 249 5.93 14.63 10.50
CA CYS A 249 4.67 14.18 9.87
C CYS A 249 3.73 13.64 10.96
N ILE A 250 2.65 14.37 11.24
CA ILE A 250 1.79 14.23 12.42
C ILE A 250 0.81 13.08 12.26
N HIS A 251 1.17 11.83 12.54
CA HIS A 251 0.17 10.78 12.75
C HIS A 251 0.65 9.79 13.85
N TYR A 252 -0.23 9.55 14.84
CA TYR A 252 -0.08 8.80 16.12
C TYR A 252 0.36 9.61 17.37
N THR A 253 -0.48 9.54 18.41
CA THR A 253 -0.65 10.52 19.50
C THR A 253 0.28 10.43 20.70
N ASN A 254 1.39 9.68 20.64
CA ASN A 254 2.34 9.58 21.77
C ASN A 254 3.58 10.47 21.63
N GLN A 255 3.64 11.34 20.62
CA GLN A 255 4.76 12.26 20.41
C GLN A 255 4.42 13.68 20.90
N LYS A 256 4.69 13.96 22.18
CA LYS A 256 4.77 15.35 22.67
C LYS A 256 6.10 15.96 22.23
N TYR A 257 6.05 17.12 21.58
CA TYR A 257 7.19 18.03 21.42
C TYR A 257 7.33 18.90 22.68
N PRO A 258 8.44 18.86 23.43
CA PRO A 258 8.74 19.85 24.46
C PRO A 258 9.29 21.09 23.74
N GLY A 259 8.43 21.93 23.15
CA GLY A 259 8.95 23.06 22.37
C GLY A 259 8.00 24.12 21.83
N ASN A 260 6.68 23.94 21.80
CA ASN A 260 5.79 25.03 21.36
C ASN A 260 5.29 25.86 22.55
N PRO A 261 5.68 27.15 22.66
CA PRO A 261 5.04 28.08 23.59
C PRO A 261 3.63 28.42 23.09
N VAL A 262 2.78 28.77 24.06
CA VAL A 262 1.33 29.08 23.96
C VAL A 262 1.02 30.14 22.91
#